data_AF-A0AAJ6EF58-F1
#
_entry.id   AF-A0AAJ6EF58-F1
#
_cell.length_a   1.000
_cell.length_b   1.000
_cell.length_c   1.000
_cell.angle_alpha   90.00
_cell.angle_beta   90.00
_cell.angle_gamma   90.00
#
_symmetry.space_group_name_H-M   'P 1'
#
loop_
_entity.id
_entity.type
_entity.pdbx_description
1 polymer ?
#
loop_
_entity_poly.entity_id
_entity_poly.type
_entity_poly.pdbx_seq_one_letter_code
_entity_poly.pdbx_strand_id
1 'polypeptide(L)'
;MRVLLATGLCALIAGCTGADSYAYVPEFMRDKKAEPPPLEAPPDVKHLIGTKLDSVFTAGSQPTHVQVSPPLRDPRGTGWTACVRAELTSSIGKPLGTQTYRIFINDGAVFDRRRVETDDNCLTETYEPIS
;
A
#
# COMPACT_ATOMS: atom_id res chain seq x y z
N MET A 1 70.95 28.30 -17.06
CA MET A 1 70.09 27.62 -16.07
C MET A 1 68.81 27.22 -16.80
N ARG A 2 68.46 25.93 -16.77
CA ARG A 2 67.23 25.36 -17.36
C ARG A 2 66.00 25.91 -16.63
N VAL A 3 64.88 26.10 -17.34
CA VAL A 3 63.61 25.37 -17.20
C VAL A 3 62.65 25.90 -18.28
N LEU A 4 62.34 25.04 -19.25
CA LEU A 4 61.15 25.10 -20.11
C LEU A 4 59.97 24.56 -19.29
N LEU A 5 58.80 25.18 -19.34
CA LEU A 5 57.52 24.51 -19.06
C LEU A 5 56.36 25.31 -19.69
N ALA A 6 55.97 24.88 -20.89
CA ALA A 6 54.65 25.10 -21.45
C ALA A 6 53.73 23.98 -20.94
N THR A 7 52.60 24.34 -20.34
CA THR A 7 51.51 23.43 -19.95
C THR A 7 50.22 24.22 -20.19
N GLY A 8 49.25 23.81 -21.01
CA GLY A 8 48.89 22.47 -21.48
C GLY A 8 47.37 22.38 -21.29
N LEU A 9 46.60 22.84 -22.28
CA LEU A 9 45.14 22.73 -22.31
C LEU A 9 44.78 21.38 -22.95
N CYS A 10 44.15 20.48 -22.19
CA CYS A 10 43.32 19.40 -22.72
C CYS A 10 42.28 19.01 -21.66
N ALA A 11 41.03 19.43 -21.89
CA ALA A 11 39.87 18.89 -21.21
C ALA A 11 39.59 17.48 -21.76
N LEU A 12 39.66 16.47 -20.90
CA LEU A 12 39.12 15.14 -21.18
C LEU A 12 38.14 14.77 -20.07
N ILE A 13 36.89 15.10 -20.31
CA ILE A 13 35.74 14.53 -19.62
C ILE A 13 35.58 13.12 -20.19
N ALA A 14 36.18 12.12 -19.52
CA ALA A 14 35.88 10.72 -19.77
C ALA A 14 34.89 10.25 -18.70
N GLY A 15 33.62 10.58 -18.90
CA GLY A 15 32.52 9.79 -18.34
C GLY A 15 32.20 8.67 -19.32
N CYS A 16 32.54 7.44 -18.96
CA CYS A 16 32.11 6.16 -19.54
C CYS A 16 32.54 5.11 -18.51
N THR A 17 31.85 4.04 -18.16
CA THR A 17 30.67 3.31 -18.64
C THR A 17 30.45 2.24 -17.56
N GLY A 18 29.26 1.66 -17.46
CA GLY A 18 28.89 0.67 -16.45
C GLY A 18 30.03 -0.32 -16.12
N ALA A 19 30.41 -0.35 -14.84
CA ALA A 19 31.30 -1.37 -14.32
C ALA A 19 30.60 -2.72 -14.51
N ASP A 20 31.18 -3.48 -15.42
CA ASP A 20 31.00 -4.90 -15.69
C ASP A 20 30.50 -5.69 -14.47
N SER A 21 29.27 -6.20 -14.55
CA SER A 21 28.68 -7.11 -13.55
C SER A 21 29.13 -8.56 -13.72
N TYR A 22 30.18 -8.80 -14.52
CA TYR A 22 30.80 -10.11 -14.75
C TYR A 22 32.01 -10.38 -13.85
N ALA A 23 32.16 -9.65 -12.74
CA ALA A 23 33.09 -10.06 -11.70
C ALA A 23 32.67 -11.43 -11.15
N TYR A 24 33.37 -12.48 -11.59
CA TYR A 24 33.28 -13.83 -11.05
C TYR A 24 33.84 -13.79 -9.62
N VAL A 25 33.01 -13.34 -8.68
CA VAL A 25 33.33 -13.39 -7.25
C VAL A 25 33.16 -14.83 -6.77
N PRO A 26 34.16 -15.40 -6.09
CA PRO A 26 34.01 -16.70 -5.45
C PRO A 26 32.78 -16.73 -4.55
N GLU A 27 32.07 -17.87 -4.48
CA GLU A 27 30.85 -18.04 -3.67
C GLU A 27 31.01 -17.58 -2.20
N PHE A 28 32.23 -17.64 -1.64
CA PHE A 28 32.49 -17.21 -0.26
C PHE A 28 32.56 -15.68 -0.06
N MET A 29 32.68 -14.90 -1.14
CA MET A 29 32.61 -13.43 -1.12
C MET A 29 31.25 -12.90 -1.60
N ARG A 30 30.33 -13.78 -2.02
CA ARG A 30 28.94 -13.38 -2.22
C ARG A 30 28.39 -13.03 -0.84
N ASP A 31 28.27 -11.73 -0.57
CA ASP A 31 27.49 -11.25 0.57
C ASP A 31 26.14 -11.95 0.51
N LYS A 32 25.85 -12.71 1.57
CA LYS A 32 24.58 -13.41 1.70
C LYS A 32 23.49 -12.36 1.55
N LYS A 33 22.79 -12.38 0.42
CA LYS A 33 21.75 -11.40 0.09
C LYS A 33 20.90 -11.24 1.34
N ALA A 34 20.89 -10.05 1.93
CA ALA A 34 20.14 -9.79 3.14
C ALA A 34 18.72 -10.31 2.90
N GLU A 35 18.27 -11.20 3.80
CA GLU A 35 16.91 -11.75 3.71
C GLU A 35 15.95 -10.55 3.72
N PRO A 36 15.04 -10.43 2.73
CA PRO A 36 14.05 -9.37 2.76
C PRO A 36 13.28 -9.45 4.08
N PRO A 37 12.90 -8.30 4.67
CA PRO A 37 12.16 -8.29 5.92
C PRO A 37 10.90 -9.17 5.82
N PRO A 38 10.49 -9.86 6.91
CA PRO A 38 9.31 -10.71 6.90
C PRO A 38 8.09 -9.95 6.37
N LEU A 39 7.32 -10.61 5.49
CA LEU A 39 6.05 -10.06 5.02
C LEU A 39 5.11 -9.91 6.23
N GLU A 40 4.55 -8.71 6.41
CA GLU A 40 3.58 -8.47 7.48
C GLU A 40 2.39 -9.44 7.37
N ALA A 41 1.81 -9.84 8.50
CA ALA A 41 0.61 -10.66 8.48
C ALA A 41 -0.60 -9.86 7.94
N PRO A 42 -1.56 -10.49 7.24
CA PRO A 42 -2.82 -9.85 6.89
C PRO A 42 -3.59 -9.38 8.14
N PRO A 43 -4.20 -8.18 8.13
CA PRO A 43 -4.98 -7.69 9.26
C PRO A 43 -6.30 -8.45 9.38
N ASP A 44 -6.80 -8.59 10.62
CA ASP A 44 -8.18 -9.04 10.85
C ASP A 44 -9.14 -7.87 10.59
N VAL A 45 -9.64 -7.80 9.35
CA VAL A 45 -10.54 -6.73 8.90
C VAL A 45 -11.88 -6.79 9.66
N LYS A 46 -12.41 -7.98 9.96
CA LYS A 46 -13.68 -8.11 10.67
C LYS A 46 -13.60 -7.52 12.06
N HIS A 47 -12.55 -7.88 12.81
CA HIS A 47 -12.33 -7.35 14.15
C HIS A 47 -12.07 -5.84 14.11
N LEU A 48 -11.25 -5.36 13.17
CA LEU A 48 -10.93 -3.95 13.02
C LEU A 48 -12.19 -3.09 12.78
N ILE A 49 -13.04 -3.52 11.85
CA ILE A 49 -14.26 -2.80 11.50
C ILE A 49 -15.34 -2.94 12.58
N GLY A 50 -15.48 -4.12 13.17
CA GLY A 50 -16.40 -4.35 14.29
C GLY A 50 -16.08 -3.50 15.52
N THR A 51 -14.81 -3.21 15.76
CA THR A 51 -14.37 -2.37 16.89
C THR A 51 -14.57 -0.88 16.61
N LYS A 52 -14.40 -0.43 15.36
CA LYS A 52 -14.35 1.01 15.03
C LYS A 52 -15.06 1.34 13.71
N LEU A 53 -16.40 1.21 13.69
CA LEU A 53 -17.23 1.49 12.51
C LEU A 53 -17.14 2.96 12.04
N ASP A 54 -16.94 3.90 12.95
CA ASP A 54 -16.77 5.33 12.67
C ASP A 54 -15.52 5.64 11.84
N SER A 55 -14.53 4.74 11.85
CA SER A 55 -13.36 4.84 10.95
C SER A 55 -13.73 4.67 9.47
N VAL A 56 -14.87 4.04 9.15
CA VAL A 56 -15.32 3.77 7.78
C VAL A 56 -16.58 4.54 7.38
N PHE A 57 -17.52 4.74 8.31
CA PHE A 57 -18.77 5.43 7.99
C PHE A 57 -18.79 6.84 8.55
N THR A 58 -19.50 7.75 7.88
CA THR A 58 -19.59 9.15 8.31
C THR A 58 -20.46 9.24 9.56
N ALA A 59 -20.08 10.15 10.47
CA ALA A 59 -20.89 10.46 11.64
C ALA A 59 -22.34 10.81 11.23
N GLY A 60 -23.32 10.24 11.93
CA GLY A 60 -24.73 10.41 11.59
C GLY A 60 -25.24 9.48 10.48
N SER A 61 -24.44 8.51 10.01
CA SER A 61 -24.97 7.33 9.32
C SER A 61 -25.13 6.18 10.31
N GLN A 62 -26.16 5.37 10.12
CA GLN A 62 -26.46 4.17 10.89
C GLN A 62 -26.19 2.96 9.97
N PRO A 63 -24.96 2.41 9.98
CA PRO A 63 -24.62 1.25 9.18
C PRO A 63 -25.26 -0.02 9.74
N THR A 64 -25.84 -0.82 8.86
CA THR A 64 -26.40 -2.14 9.17
C THR A 64 -25.96 -3.16 8.11
N HIS A 65 -26.04 -4.46 8.42
CA HIS A 65 -25.60 -5.53 7.52
C HIS A 65 -24.17 -5.31 7.00
N VAL A 66 -23.26 -4.97 7.92
CA VAL A 66 -21.88 -4.65 7.56
C VAL A 66 -21.16 -5.93 7.12
N GLN A 67 -20.54 -5.86 5.95
CA GLN A 67 -19.75 -6.95 5.38
C GLN A 67 -18.40 -6.42 4.90
N VAL A 68 -17.39 -7.29 4.95
CA VAL A 68 -16.02 -6.96 4.58
C VAL A 68 -15.47 -7.98 3.59
N SER A 69 -14.60 -7.53 2.70
CA SER A 69 -13.79 -8.41 1.87
C SER A 69 -12.53 -8.89 2.61
N PRO A 70 -11.89 -9.96 2.11
CA PRO A 70 -10.53 -10.29 2.53
C PRO A 70 -9.57 -9.10 2.33
N PRO A 71 -8.55 -8.94 3.19
CA PRO A 71 -7.52 -7.92 2.99
C PRO A 71 -6.62 -8.25 1.80
N LEU A 72 -6.33 -7.24 0.99
CA LEU A 72 -5.40 -7.29 -0.14
C LEU A 72 -4.23 -6.35 0.11
N ARG A 73 -3.02 -6.70 -0.34
CA ARG A 73 -1.88 -5.77 -0.30
C ARG A 73 -2.20 -4.52 -1.09
N ASP A 74 -1.86 -3.35 -0.55
CA ASP A 74 -1.96 -2.11 -1.32
C ASP A 74 -0.88 -2.13 -2.44
N PRO A 75 -1.25 -2.11 -3.73
CA PRO A 75 -0.27 -2.08 -4.81
C PRO A 75 0.54 -0.77 -4.85
N ARG A 76 0.10 0.28 -4.16
CA ARG A 76 0.73 1.61 -4.14
C ARG A 76 1.49 1.91 -2.84
N GLY A 77 1.47 1.00 -1.86
CA GLY A 77 2.00 1.24 -0.52
C GLY A 77 2.47 -0.02 0.18
N THR A 78 2.88 0.11 1.44
CA THR A 78 3.29 -1.03 2.29
C THR A 78 2.13 -1.66 3.07
N GLY A 79 1.00 -0.95 3.16
CA GLY A 79 -0.15 -1.38 3.93
C GLY A 79 -1.08 -2.37 3.22
N TRP A 80 -2.31 -2.37 3.69
CA TRP A 80 -3.38 -3.24 3.21
C TRP A 80 -4.59 -2.42 2.76
N THR A 81 -5.39 -3.02 1.89
CA THR A 81 -6.70 -2.51 1.51
C THR A 81 -7.75 -3.57 1.72
N ALA A 82 -8.98 -3.16 2.00
CA ALA A 82 -10.14 -4.03 1.99
C ALA A 82 -11.37 -3.23 1.56
N CYS A 83 -12.44 -3.93 1.24
CA CYS A 83 -13.71 -3.35 0.88
C CYS A 83 -14.71 -3.57 2.01
N VAL A 84 -15.45 -2.53 2.37
CA VAL A 84 -16.48 -2.58 3.39
C VAL A 84 -17.79 -2.12 2.76
N ARG A 85 -18.84 -2.93 2.86
CA ARG A 85 -20.18 -2.58 2.40
C ARG A 85 -21.17 -2.63 3.55
N ALA A 86 -22.12 -1.72 3.55
CA ALA A 86 -23.21 -1.70 4.52
C ALA A 86 -24.44 -1.01 3.94
N GLU A 87 -25.61 -1.37 4.47
CA GLU A 87 -26.83 -0.59 4.30
C GLU A 87 -26.80 0.61 5.24
N LEU A 88 -26.88 1.82 4.69
CA LEU A 88 -26.83 3.04 5.48
C LEU A 88 -28.19 3.70 5.60
N THR A 89 -28.52 4.14 6.81
CA THR A 89 -29.64 5.06 7.08
C THR A 89 -29.08 6.35 7.65
N SER A 90 -29.59 7.51 7.25
CA SER A 90 -29.16 8.79 7.83
C SER A 90 -29.68 8.96 9.26
N SER A 91 -29.15 9.93 10.00
CA SER A 91 -29.55 10.25 11.37
C SER A 91 -31.03 10.64 11.50
N ILE A 92 -31.65 11.11 10.42
CA ILE A 92 -33.08 11.45 10.36
C ILE A 92 -33.95 10.28 9.87
N GLY A 93 -33.40 9.08 9.73
CA GLY A 93 -34.13 7.88 9.34
C GLY A 93 -34.32 7.69 7.83
N LYS A 94 -33.69 8.51 6.98
CA LYS A 94 -33.80 8.36 5.52
C LYS A 94 -32.86 7.24 5.04
N PRO A 95 -33.33 6.23 4.28
CA PRO A 95 -32.45 5.23 3.72
C PRO A 95 -31.50 5.86 2.68
N LEU A 96 -30.22 5.57 2.82
CA LEU A 96 -29.15 5.95 1.88
C LEU A 96 -28.74 4.76 0.98
N GLY A 97 -29.28 3.58 1.26
CA GLY A 97 -29.02 2.32 0.55
C GLY A 97 -27.65 1.74 0.85
N THR A 98 -27.27 0.74 0.04
CA THR A 98 -25.97 0.11 0.13
C THR A 98 -24.86 1.09 -0.26
N GLN A 99 -23.88 1.24 0.60
CA GLN A 99 -22.66 1.99 0.31
C GLN A 99 -21.45 1.08 0.48
N THR A 100 -20.54 1.15 -0.47
CA THR A 100 -19.27 0.42 -0.44
C THR A 100 -18.11 1.40 -0.37
N TYR A 101 -17.18 1.14 0.53
CA TYR A 101 -15.96 1.90 0.74
C TYR A 101 -14.74 0.98 0.61
N ARG A 102 -13.71 1.47 -0.06
CA ARG A 102 -12.36 0.93 0.06
C ARG A 102 -11.70 1.58 1.26
N ILE A 103 -11.16 0.76 2.16
CA ILE A 103 -10.37 1.22 3.30
C ILE A 103 -8.89 0.96 3.05
N PHE A 104 -8.05 1.83 3.59
CA PHE A 104 -6.61 1.66 3.62
C PHE A 104 -6.17 1.48 5.07
N ILE A 105 -5.44 0.40 5.31
CA ILE A 105 -5.06 -0.07 6.64
C ILE A 105 -3.53 -0.03 6.74
N ASN A 106 -3.04 0.60 7.79
CA ASN A 106 -1.63 0.58 8.14
C ASN A 106 -1.49 0.54 9.66
N ASP A 107 -0.45 -0.10 10.18
CA ASP A 107 -0.21 -0.25 11.62
C ASP A 107 -1.44 -0.75 12.41
N GLY A 108 -2.23 -1.63 11.79
CA GLY A 108 -3.45 -2.19 12.38
C GLY A 108 -4.64 -1.21 12.51
N ALA A 109 -4.60 -0.05 11.85
CA ALA A 109 -5.66 0.95 11.87
C ALA A 109 -6.09 1.38 10.46
N VAL A 110 -7.37 1.71 10.30
CA VAL A 110 -7.87 2.38 9.09
C VAL A 110 -7.39 3.83 9.12
N PHE A 111 -6.51 4.21 8.19
CA PHE A 111 -5.96 5.57 8.11
C PHE A 111 -6.64 6.41 7.02
N ASP A 112 -7.21 5.76 6.00
CA ASP A 112 -7.95 6.43 4.94
C ASP A 112 -9.10 5.56 4.43
N ARG A 113 -10.09 6.19 3.81
CA ARG A 113 -11.22 5.54 3.16
C ARG A 113 -11.67 6.32 1.92
N ARG A 114 -12.06 5.58 0.90
CA ARG A 114 -12.61 6.13 -0.34
C ARG A 114 -13.92 5.42 -0.69
N ARG A 115 -14.91 6.18 -1.16
CA ARG A 115 -16.12 5.57 -1.71
C ARG A 115 -15.77 4.82 -3.01
N VAL A 116 -16.31 3.62 -3.16
CA VAL A 116 -16.08 2.77 -4.34
C VAL A 116 -16.74 3.39 -5.56
N GLU A 117 -15.99 3.41 -6.67
CA GLU A 117 -16.43 3.87 -7.98
C GLU A 117 -16.64 2.66 -8.91
N THR A 118 -17.13 2.90 -10.13
CA THR A 118 -17.54 1.84 -11.06
C THR A 118 -16.42 0.95 -11.59
N ASP A 119 -15.17 1.41 -11.49
CA ASP A 119 -13.96 0.72 -11.97
C ASP A 119 -13.18 0.02 -10.85
N ASP A 120 -13.67 0.07 -9.62
CA ASP A 120 -12.97 -0.44 -8.46
C ASP A 120 -13.29 -1.94 -8.24
N ASN A 121 -12.25 -2.74 -7.95
CA ASN A 121 -12.40 -4.20 -7.80
C ASN A 121 -13.32 -4.61 -6.63
N CYS A 122 -13.64 -3.69 -5.70
CA CYS A 122 -14.58 -3.93 -4.62
C CYS A 122 -15.96 -4.38 -5.12
N LEU A 123 -16.33 -4.11 -6.38
CA LEU A 123 -17.60 -4.56 -6.95
C LEU A 123 -17.64 -6.08 -7.23
N THR A 124 -16.48 -6.72 -7.36
CA THR A 124 -16.35 -8.15 -7.67
C THR A 124 -15.78 -8.97 -6.52
N GLU A 125 -15.40 -8.33 -5.42
CA GLU A 125 -14.88 -9.02 -4.24
C GLU A 125 -15.92 -9.93 -3.59
N THR A 126 -15.41 -10.92 -2.85
CA THR A 126 -16.24 -11.72 -1.95
C THR A 126 -16.42 -10.98 -0.63
N TYR A 127 -17.59 -11.11 -0.02
CA TYR A 127 -17.96 -10.38 1.19
C TYR A 127 -18.46 -11.32 2.27
N GLU A 128 -17.98 -11.09 3.49
CA GLU A 128 -18.41 -11.83 4.67
C GLU A 128 -18.96 -10.86 5.73
N PRO A 129 -20.01 -11.24 6.46
CA PRO A 129 -20.51 -10.44 7.58
C PRO A 129 -19.45 -10.35 8.69
N ILE A 130 -19.45 -9.21 9.40
CA ILE A 130 -18.60 -9.02 10.58
C ILE A 130 -19.22 -9.58 11.88
N SER A 131 -20.51 -9.91 11.85
CA SER A 131 -21.32 -10.45 12.95
C SER A 131 -21.44 -11.97 12.89
#